data_AF-A0A4R6RU63-F1
#
_entry.id   AF-A0A4R6RU63-F1
#
_cell.length_a   1.000
_cell.length_b   1.000
_cell.length_c   1.000
_cell.angle_alpha   90.00
_cell.angle_beta   90.00
_cell.angle_gamma   90.00
#
_symmetry.space_group_name_H-M   'P 1'
#
loop_
_entity.id
_entity.type
_entity.pdbx_description
1 polymer ?
#
loop_
_entity_poly.entity_id
_entity_poly.type
_entity_poly.pdbx_seq_one_letter_code
_entity_poly.pdbx_strand_id
1 'polypeptide(L)'
;MTRHRGPAWRRSLAARLRAPRIRVKILLDCDSDSAWRALHDPTVAAQLYAPILRMAPVRGALPETFVSGTRLLVRIRLLGVVPLGRQLIVIEDATPGELGPAHRTMRDIGHPVSGPLALLRGWHHEMTVQSDAHGRTIWLDELTVAGGAALIGAPVLWVTWRWRGRRLRSLARYWGDPAPEPQPRSTPRREHTTR
;
A
#
# COMPACT_ATOMS: atom_id res chain seq x y z
N MET A 1 -12.13 -43.38 -3.74
CA MET A 1 -12.74 -42.26 -4.50
C MET A 1 -12.63 -40.97 -3.70
N THR A 2 -11.50 -40.27 -3.86
CA THR A 2 -11.19 -39.00 -3.18
C THR A 2 -11.67 -37.84 -4.03
N ARG A 3 -12.67 -37.09 -3.55
CA ARG A 3 -13.11 -35.84 -4.20
C ARG A 3 -12.03 -34.77 -4.01
N HIS A 4 -11.29 -34.46 -5.07
CA HIS A 4 -10.48 -33.25 -5.14
C HIS A 4 -11.39 -32.02 -5.01
N ARG A 5 -11.31 -31.31 -3.87
CA ARG A 5 -11.86 -29.95 -3.75
C ARG A 5 -10.89 -29.00 -4.45
N GLY A 6 -11.31 -28.44 -5.59
CA GLY A 6 -10.55 -27.40 -6.29
C GLY A 6 -10.43 -26.10 -5.46
N PRO A 7 -9.50 -25.19 -5.82
CA PRO A 7 -9.21 -23.99 -5.04
C PRO A 7 -10.41 -23.02 -4.96
N ALA A 8 -10.65 -22.48 -3.77
CA ALA A 8 -11.83 -21.69 -3.39
C ALA A 8 -11.99 -20.30 -4.06
N TRP A 9 -11.16 -19.95 -5.04
CA TRP A 9 -11.16 -18.61 -5.67
C TRP A 9 -12.15 -18.48 -6.84
N ARG A 10 -12.74 -19.58 -7.33
CA ARG A 10 -13.78 -19.55 -8.37
C ARG A 10 -15.14 -19.17 -7.78
N ARG A 11 -15.30 -17.92 -7.34
CA ARG A 11 -16.63 -17.33 -7.10
C ARG A 11 -17.19 -16.81 -8.44
N SER A 12 -18.46 -17.10 -8.66
CA SER A 12 -19.23 -16.91 -9.90
C SER A 12 -19.06 -15.53 -10.54
N LEU A 13 -19.06 -15.46 -11.88
CA LEU A 13 -19.02 -14.20 -12.67
C LEU A 13 -20.00 -13.13 -12.16
N ALA A 14 -21.17 -13.53 -11.65
CA ALA A 14 -22.16 -12.63 -11.06
C ALA A 14 -21.69 -11.89 -9.79
N ALA A 15 -20.78 -12.48 -8.99
CA ALA A 15 -20.21 -11.83 -7.81
C ALA A 15 -19.16 -10.77 -8.20
N ARG A 16 -18.45 -10.96 -9.33
CA ARG A 16 -17.49 -9.99 -9.87
C ARG A 16 -18.17 -8.74 -10.46
N LEU A 17 -19.45 -8.82 -10.81
CA LEU A 17 -20.23 -7.71 -11.39
C LEU A 17 -20.90 -6.79 -10.35
N ARG A 18 -20.92 -7.14 -9.05
CA ARG A 18 -21.61 -6.35 -8.01
C ARG A 18 -20.70 -5.71 -6.96
N ALA A 19 -19.40 -5.98 -7.01
CA ALA A 19 -18.44 -5.41 -6.07
C ALA A 19 -17.90 -4.07 -6.60
N PRO A 20 -18.02 -2.96 -5.85
CA PRO A 20 -17.39 -1.71 -6.24
C PRO A 20 -15.90 -1.89 -6.45
N ARG A 21 -15.42 -1.39 -7.58
CA ARG A 21 -14.02 -1.42 -7.98
C ARG A 21 -13.52 -0.02 -8.23
N ILE A 22 -12.43 0.35 -7.56
CA ILE A 22 -11.80 1.65 -7.64
C ILE A 22 -10.44 1.47 -8.27
N ARG A 23 -10.18 2.20 -9.36
CA ARG A 23 -8.93 2.08 -10.12
C ARG A 23 -8.24 3.42 -10.27
N VAL A 24 -6.93 3.42 -10.09
CA VAL A 24 -6.03 4.54 -10.40
C VAL A 24 -4.92 4.01 -11.29
N LYS A 25 -4.78 4.58 -12.48
CA LYS A 25 -3.62 4.36 -13.36
C LYS A 25 -2.90 5.69 -13.50
N ILE A 26 -1.61 5.71 -13.19
CA ILE A 26 -0.78 6.91 -13.22
C ILE A 26 0.61 6.57 -13.75
N LEU A 27 1.25 7.57 -14.34
CA LEU A 27 2.66 7.52 -14.69
C LEU A 27 3.45 8.19 -13.55
N LEU A 28 4.52 7.55 -13.13
CA LEU A 28 5.40 7.97 -12.05
C LEU A 28 6.78 8.29 -12.59
N ASP A 29 7.38 9.33 -12.03
CA ASP A 29 8.69 9.84 -12.42
C ASP A 29 9.82 9.11 -11.67
N CYS A 30 9.88 7.79 -11.87
CA CYS A 30 10.91 6.90 -11.34
C CYS A 30 10.95 5.61 -12.18
N ASP A 31 12.06 4.90 -12.13
CA ASP A 31 12.16 3.56 -12.71
C ASP A 31 11.31 2.53 -11.92
N SER A 32 11.02 1.41 -12.56
CA SER A 32 10.10 0.41 -12.00
C SER A 32 10.69 -0.34 -10.81
N ASP A 33 12.01 -0.46 -10.69
CA ASP A 33 12.65 -1.08 -9.53
C ASP A 33 12.55 -0.19 -8.30
N SER A 34 12.76 1.12 -8.47
CA SER A 34 12.54 2.11 -7.41
C SER A 34 11.09 2.15 -6.95
N ALA A 35 10.12 2.09 -7.88
CA ALA A 35 8.71 1.98 -7.53
C ALA A 35 8.38 0.67 -6.80
N TRP A 36 8.98 -0.45 -7.22
CA TRP A 36 8.79 -1.75 -6.57
C TRP A 36 9.37 -1.77 -5.15
N ARG A 37 10.57 -1.21 -4.93
CA ARG A 37 11.15 -1.03 -3.59
C ARG A 37 10.25 -0.16 -2.71
N ALA A 38 9.80 0.99 -3.23
CA ALA A 38 8.93 1.89 -2.48
C ALA A 38 7.55 1.28 -2.16
N LEU A 39 7.01 0.45 -3.06
CA LEU A 39 5.77 -0.31 -2.81
C LEU A 39 5.91 -1.26 -1.62
N HIS A 40 7.11 -1.81 -1.40
CA HIS A 40 7.42 -2.69 -0.28
C HIS A 40 7.87 -1.93 0.98
N ASP A 41 8.02 -0.61 0.96
CA ASP A 41 8.37 0.16 2.14
C ASP A 41 7.11 0.52 2.97
N PRO A 42 6.96 0.02 4.21
CA PRO A 42 5.80 0.31 5.05
C PRO A 42 5.69 1.79 5.43
N THR A 43 6.80 2.52 5.45
CA THR A 43 6.82 3.96 5.71
C THR A 43 6.24 4.74 4.53
N VAL A 44 6.54 4.34 3.29
CA VAL A 44 5.90 4.89 2.08
C VAL A 44 4.40 4.64 2.11
N ALA A 45 3.98 3.42 2.46
CA ALA A 45 2.56 3.10 2.61
C ALA A 45 1.84 4.02 3.61
N ALA A 46 2.49 4.38 4.73
CA ALA A 46 1.96 5.34 5.70
C ALA A 46 1.91 6.78 5.14
N GLN A 47 2.98 7.22 4.46
CA GLN A 47 3.09 8.58 3.90
C GLN A 47 2.08 8.89 2.80
N LEU A 48 1.54 7.86 2.12
CA LEU A 48 0.52 8.01 1.08
C LEU A 48 -0.82 8.54 1.61
N TYR A 49 -1.06 8.41 2.91
CA TYR A 49 -2.28 8.93 3.53
C TYR A 49 -2.01 10.10 4.49
N ALA A 50 -0.74 10.41 4.76
CA ALA A 50 -0.35 11.55 5.58
C ALA A 50 -0.67 12.90 4.89
N PRO A 51 -0.96 13.97 5.65
CA PRO A 51 -1.11 13.98 7.12
C PRO A 51 -2.52 13.55 7.60
N ILE A 52 -3.44 13.26 6.67
CA ILE A 52 -4.87 13.03 6.96
C ILE A 52 -5.07 11.76 7.78
N LEU A 53 -4.47 10.64 7.38
CA LEU A 53 -4.50 9.40 8.14
C LEU A 53 -3.10 9.10 8.67
N ARG A 54 -3.03 8.73 9.94
CA ARG A 54 -1.82 8.17 10.55
C ARG A 54 -2.00 6.67 10.74
N MET A 55 -1.10 5.92 10.12
CA MET A 55 -0.98 4.47 10.25
C MET A 55 0.19 4.16 11.19
N ALA A 56 -0.02 3.28 12.16
CA ALA A 56 1.03 2.81 13.05
C ALA A 56 0.83 1.32 13.36
N PRO A 57 1.89 0.54 13.61
CA PRO A 57 1.75 -0.85 14.02
C PRO A 57 0.96 -0.94 15.35
N VAL A 58 0.14 -1.97 15.51
CA VAL A 58 -0.56 -2.20 16.79
C VAL A 58 0.43 -2.68 17.85
N ARG A 59 1.44 -3.46 17.47
CA ARG A 59 2.54 -3.97 18.30
C ARG A 59 3.85 -3.92 17.54
N GLY A 60 4.95 -3.72 18.27
CA GLY A 60 6.30 -3.67 17.68
C GLY A 60 6.53 -2.44 16.79
N ALA A 61 7.56 -2.53 15.96
CA ALA A 61 7.86 -1.56 14.92
C ALA A 61 7.25 -1.98 13.57
N LEU A 62 7.25 -1.07 12.59
CA LEU A 62 7.05 -1.46 11.20
C LEU A 62 8.22 -2.36 10.78
N PRO A 63 8.00 -3.38 9.93
CA PRO A 63 9.11 -4.08 9.32
C PRO A 63 9.91 -3.11 8.44
N GLU A 64 11.17 -3.45 8.16
CA GLU A 64 12.01 -2.66 7.26
C GLU A 64 11.46 -2.68 5.83
N THR A 65 11.01 -3.85 5.40
CA THR A 65 10.38 -4.05 4.10
C THR A 65 9.23 -5.05 4.23
N PHE A 66 8.20 -4.88 3.43
CA PHE A 66 7.24 -5.93 3.16
C PHE A 66 7.89 -7.01 2.31
N VAL A 67 7.55 -8.26 2.61
CA VAL A 67 7.82 -9.42 1.77
C VAL A 67 6.52 -10.21 1.60
N SER A 68 6.40 -10.97 0.52
CA SER A 68 5.30 -11.92 0.36
C SER A 68 5.17 -12.82 1.61
N GLY A 69 3.96 -12.93 2.15
CA GLY A 69 3.66 -13.55 3.44
C GLY A 69 3.65 -12.61 4.65
N THR A 70 4.03 -11.33 4.50
CA THR A 70 4.01 -10.37 5.61
C THR A 70 2.59 -10.17 6.12
N ARG A 71 2.42 -10.22 7.45
CA ARG A 71 1.15 -9.96 8.15
C ARG A 71 1.38 -8.87 9.17
N LEU A 72 0.78 -7.70 8.95
CA LEU A 72 0.96 -6.54 9.82
C LEU A 72 -0.39 -5.98 10.25
N LEU A 73 -0.65 -5.97 11.56
CA LEU A 73 -1.82 -5.31 12.11
C LEU A 73 -1.48 -3.85 12.43
N VAL A 74 -2.17 -2.92 11.77
CA VAL A 74 -1.99 -1.48 11.98
C VAL A 74 -3.24 -0.84 12.60
N ARG A 75 -3.04 0.23 13.36
CA ARG A 75 -4.08 1.14 13.81
C ARG A 75 -4.11 2.36 12.89
N ILE A 76 -5.30 2.86 12.60
CA ILE A 76 -5.51 4.03 11.76
C ILE A 76 -6.19 5.12 12.58
N ARG A 77 -5.66 6.35 12.51
CA ARG A 77 -6.25 7.53 13.13
C ARG A 77 -6.40 8.68 12.14
N LEU A 78 -7.51 9.40 12.22
CA LEU A 78 -7.69 10.67 11.51
C LEU A 78 -6.89 11.75 12.23
N LEU A 79 -6.03 12.45 11.48
CA LEU A 79 -5.12 13.50 11.96
C LEU A 79 -4.25 13.08 13.15
N GLY A 80 -4.08 11.77 13.37
CA GLY A 80 -3.36 11.21 14.50
C GLY A 80 -4.13 11.10 15.82
N VAL A 81 -5.36 11.61 15.90
CA VAL A 81 -6.11 11.71 17.17
C VAL A 81 -7.34 10.80 17.17
N VAL A 82 -8.25 10.96 16.21
CA VAL A 82 -9.53 10.24 16.22
C VAL A 82 -9.32 8.80 15.74
N PRO A 83 -9.63 7.77 16.55
CA PRO A 83 -9.46 6.38 16.14
C PRO A 83 -10.45 6.00 15.04
N LEU A 84 -9.93 5.55 13.89
CA LEU A 84 -10.77 5.08 12.78
C LEU A 84 -10.85 3.56 12.71
N GLY A 85 -10.00 2.83 13.43
CA GLY A 85 -10.02 1.38 13.49
C GLY A 85 -8.66 0.73 13.31
N ARG A 86 -8.69 -0.55 12.95
CA ARG A 86 -7.50 -1.38 12.73
C ARG A 86 -7.64 -2.12 11.41
N GLN A 87 -6.54 -2.25 10.69
CA GLN A 87 -6.44 -2.96 9.42
C GLN A 87 -5.40 -4.06 9.58
N LEU A 88 -5.74 -5.28 9.21
CA LEU A 88 -4.75 -6.32 8.97
C LEU A 88 -4.30 -6.17 7.53
N ILE A 89 -3.00 -5.96 7.32
CA ILE A 89 -2.34 -5.98 6.01
C ILE A 89 -1.76 -7.37 5.83
N VAL A 90 -2.01 -8.00 4.68
CA VAL A 90 -1.44 -9.31 4.32
C VAL A 90 -0.89 -9.22 2.90
N ILE A 91 0.43 -9.23 2.78
CA ILE A 91 1.12 -9.02 1.51
C ILE A 91 1.34 -10.35 0.80
N GLU A 92 0.98 -10.41 -0.48
CA GLU A 92 1.33 -11.50 -1.39
C GLU A 92 1.77 -10.93 -2.73
N ASP A 93 2.98 -11.26 -3.15
CA ASP A 93 3.45 -10.92 -4.49
C ASP A 93 2.92 -11.94 -5.50
N ALA A 94 2.40 -11.44 -6.61
CA ALA A 94 2.09 -12.30 -7.74
C ALA A 94 3.40 -12.84 -8.32
N THR A 95 3.44 -14.15 -8.59
CA THR A 95 4.53 -14.72 -9.38
C THR A 95 4.63 -13.98 -10.71
N PRO A 96 5.84 -13.59 -11.16
CA PRO A 96 6.03 -12.98 -12.46
C PRO A 96 5.33 -13.83 -13.53
N GLY A 97 4.37 -13.23 -14.24
CA GLY A 97 3.72 -13.89 -15.36
C GLY A 97 4.59 -13.87 -16.61
N GLU A 98 4.06 -14.40 -17.71
CA GLU A 98 4.67 -14.37 -19.05
C GLU A 98 5.01 -12.95 -19.56
N LEU A 99 4.49 -11.90 -18.89
CA LEU A 99 4.73 -10.49 -19.19
C LEU A 99 6.12 -9.97 -18.73
N GLY A 100 6.94 -10.85 -18.15
CA GLY A 100 8.33 -10.55 -17.78
C GLY A 100 8.51 -9.76 -16.48
N PRO A 101 9.76 -9.57 -16.02
CA PRO A 101 10.08 -8.91 -14.75
C PRO A 101 9.67 -7.44 -14.71
N ALA A 102 9.40 -6.83 -15.87
CA ALA A 102 8.91 -5.47 -15.99
C ALA A 102 7.41 -5.33 -15.66
N HIS A 103 6.71 -6.40 -15.27
CA HIS A 103 5.33 -6.36 -14.78
C HIS A 103 5.26 -7.11 -13.45
N ARG A 104 5.21 -6.37 -12.34
CA ARG A 104 5.18 -6.93 -10.98
C ARG A 104 3.95 -6.44 -10.24
N THR A 105 3.33 -7.32 -9.47
CA THR A 105 2.10 -7.01 -8.73
C THR A 105 2.22 -7.45 -7.28
N MET A 106 2.04 -6.52 -6.35
CA MET A 106 1.86 -6.79 -4.93
C MET A 106 0.36 -6.76 -4.62
N ARG A 107 -0.11 -7.73 -3.82
CA ARG A 107 -1.49 -7.79 -3.33
C ARG A 107 -1.52 -7.55 -1.82
N ASP A 108 -2.44 -6.72 -1.36
CA ASP A 108 -2.89 -6.73 0.03
C ASP A 108 -4.25 -7.44 0.09
N ILE A 109 -4.20 -8.69 0.57
CA ILE A 109 -5.36 -9.57 0.79
C ILE A 109 -5.81 -9.56 2.26
N GLY A 110 -5.40 -8.53 2.99
CA GLY A 110 -5.81 -8.27 4.36
C GLY A 110 -7.29 -7.89 4.49
N HIS A 111 -7.66 -7.35 5.65
CA HIS A 111 -9.03 -6.87 5.87
C HIS A 111 -9.12 -5.88 7.04
N PRO A 112 -10.16 -5.03 7.05
CA PRO A 112 -10.49 -4.22 8.21
C PRO A 112 -10.91 -5.09 9.38
N VAL A 113 -10.30 -4.84 10.54
CA VAL A 113 -10.54 -5.61 11.79
C VAL A 113 -11.50 -4.88 12.73
N SER A 114 -11.51 -3.54 12.71
CA SER A 114 -12.41 -2.72 13.55
C SER A 114 -12.64 -1.34 12.93
N GLY A 115 -13.62 -0.61 13.49
CA GLY A 115 -14.00 0.73 13.01
C GLY A 115 -14.94 0.67 11.80
N PRO A 116 -15.25 1.82 11.16
CA PRO A 116 -16.25 1.88 10.10
C PRO A 116 -15.95 0.97 8.91
N LEU A 117 -14.66 0.77 8.58
CA LEU A 117 -14.26 -0.12 7.48
C LEU A 117 -14.54 -1.61 7.77
N ALA A 118 -14.70 -2.03 9.03
CA ALA A 118 -15.07 -3.41 9.37
C ALA A 118 -16.49 -3.80 8.91
N LEU A 119 -17.30 -2.84 8.45
CA LEU A 119 -18.57 -3.10 7.78
C LEU A 119 -18.38 -3.66 6.35
N LEU A 120 -17.17 -3.55 5.78
CA LEU A 120 -16.80 -4.20 4.53
C LEU A 120 -16.49 -5.68 4.79
N ARG A 121 -16.97 -6.55 3.92
CA ARG A 121 -16.77 -8.02 4.00
C ARG A 121 -15.66 -8.53 3.10
N GLY A 122 -15.02 -7.65 2.33
CA GLY A 122 -13.91 -8.00 1.47
C GLY A 122 -13.10 -6.76 1.13
N TRP A 123 -11.79 -6.95 1.11
CA TRP A 123 -10.78 -5.96 0.75
C TRP A 123 -9.76 -6.70 -0.12
N HIS A 124 -9.69 -6.34 -1.39
CA HIS A 124 -8.73 -6.89 -2.33
C HIS A 124 -8.04 -5.74 -3.03
N HIS A 125 -6.79 -5.50 -2.68
CA HIS A 125 -6.01 -4.37 -3.18
C HIS A 125 -4.82 -4.88 -3.97
N GLU A 126 -4.78 -4.59 -5.26
CA GLU A 126 -3.67 -4.94 -6.14
C GLU A 126 -2.93 -3.68 -6.57
N MET A 127 -1.61 -3.73 -6.51
CA MET A 127 -0.71 -2.67 -6.93
C MET A 127 0.28 -3.25 -7.93
N THR A 128 0.16 -2.82 -9.17
CA THR A 128 1.01 -3.26 -10.28
C THR A 128 1.94 -2.14 -10.69
N VAL A 129 3.21 -2.51 -10.88
CA VAL A 129 4.28 -1.66 -11.35
C VAL A 129 4.77 -2.19 -12.68
N GLN A 130 4.82 -1.31 -13.69
CA GLN A 130 5.32 -1.63 -15.01
C GLN A 130 6.24 -0.55 -15.57
N SER A 131 7.27 -0.91 -16.34
CA SER A 131 8.09 0.06 -17.08
C SER A 131 7.36 0.56 -18.34
N ASP A 132 7.37 1.86 -18.61
CA ASP A 132 6.99 2.44 -19.91
C ASP A 132 8.16 2.38 -20.91
N ALA A 133 7.89 2.75 -22.18
CA ALA A 133 8.89 2.76 -23.24
C ALA A 133 10.05 3.75 -23.02
N HIS A 134 9.93 4.64 -22.05
CA HIS A 134 10.91 5.68 -21.71
C HIS A 134 11.58 5.44 -20.34
N GLY A 135 11.42 4.24 -19.75
CA GLY A 135 12.03 3.87 -18.48
C GLY A 135 11.33 4.45 -17.24
N ARG A 136 10.17 5.10 -17.39
CA ARG A 136 9.33 5.54 -16.26
C ARG A 136 8.40 4.43 -15.81
N THR A 137 7.71 4.65 -14.69
CA THR A 137 6.80 3.65 -14.12
C THR A 137 5.34 3.94 -14.44
N ILE A 138 4.67 2.99 -15.08
CA ILE A 138 3.21 2.86 -15.07
C ILE A 138 2.81 2.16 -13.77
N TRP A 139 2.12 2.90 -12.90
CA TRP A 139 1.52 2.37 -11.68
C TRP A 139 0.02 2.16 -11.86
N LEU A 140 -0.45 0.95 -11.56
CA LEU A 140 -1.87 0.62 -11.50
C LEU A 140 -2.24 0.20 -10.07
N ASP A 141 -3.23 0.86 -9.52
CA ASP A 141 -3.80 0.58 -8.22
C ASP A 141 -5.27 0.19 -8.40
N GLU A 142 -5.64 -1.03 -7.99
CA GLU A 142 -6.99 -1.59 -8.07
C GLU A 142 -7.47 -2.06 -6.70
N LEU A 143 -8.51 -1.42 -6.18
CA LEU A 143 -9.21 -1.85 -4.98
C LEU A 143 -10.58 -2.40 -5.35
N THR A 144 -10.85 -3.64 -4.95
CA THR A 144 -12.18 -4.23 -4.96
C THR A 144 -12.66 -4.41 -3.53
N VAL A 145 -13.84 -3.87 -3.23
CA VAL A 145 -14.49 -4.00 -1.91
C VAL A 145 -15.80 -4.76 -2.02
N ALA A 146 -16.14 -5.52 -0.98
CA ALA A 146 -17.35 -6.33 -0.94
C ALA A 146 -18.17 -6.11 0.35
N GLY A 147 -19.44 -6.50 0.32
CA GLY A 147 -20.38 -6.37 1.43
C GLY A 147 -21.41 -5.26 1.22
N GLY A 148 -22.49 -5.25 2.02
CA GLY A 148 -23.59 -4.28 1.86
C GLY A 148 -23.15 -2.82 2.04
N ALA A 149 -22.19 -2.56 2.94
CA ALA A 149 -21.63 -1.23 3.14
C ALA A 149 -20.69 -0.77 1.99
N ALA A 150 -20.28 -1.67 1.09
CA ALA A 150 -19.34 -1.34 0.03
C ALA A 150 -19.89 -0.27 -0.94
N LEU A 151 -21.18 -0.33 -1.28
CA LEU A 151 -21.79 0.65 -2.19
C LEU A 151 -21.81 2.06 -1.57
N ILE A 152 -22.10 2.16 -0.28
CA ILE A 152 -22.11 3.43 0.46
C ILE A 152 -20.70 3.93 0.72
N GLY A 153 -19.75 3.03 1.01
CA GLY A 153 -18.35 3.38 1.26
C GLY A 153 -17.55 3.70 -0.01
N ALA A 154 -18.00 3.22 -1.18
CA ALA A 154 -17.25 3.35 -2.43
C ALA A 154 -16.91 4.80 -2.83
N PRO A 155 -17.82 5.80 -2.71
CA PRO A 155 -17.47 7.20 -3.00
C PRO A 155 -16.35 7.73 -2.09
N VAL A 156 -16.38 7.40 -0.80
CA VAL A 156 -15.35 7.82 0.17
C VAL A 156 -14.00 7.17 -0.16
N LEU A 157 -14.00 5.87 -0.44
CA LEU A 157 -12.81 5.15 -0.86
C LEU A 157 -12.29 5.66 -2.21
N TRP A 158 -13.16 6.02 -3.14
CA TRP A 158 -12.77 6.59 -4.42
C TRP A 158 -12.02 7.91 -4.23
N VAL A 159 -12.53 8.83 -3.41
CA VAL A 159 -11.84 10.09 -3.06
C VAL A 159 -10.49 9.80 -2.43
N THR A 160 -10.45 8.85 -1.49
CA THR A 160 -9.20 8.42 -0.82
C THR A 160 -8.18 7.87 -1.83
N TRP A 161 -8.61 7.11 -2.84
CA TRP A 161 -7.74 6.61 -3.90
C TRP A 161 -7.27 7.72 -4.84
N ARG A 162 -8.09 8.74 -5.13
CA ARG A 162 -7.62 9.91 -5.89
C ARG A 162 -6.55 10.68 -5.13
N TRP A 163 -6.73 10.85 -3.82
CA TRP A 163 -5.70 11.42 -2.94
C TRP A 163 -4.41 10.59 -2.98
N ARG A 164 -4.52 9.28 -2.75
CA ARG A 164 -3.40 8.33 -2.84
C ARG A 164 -2.66 8.44 -4.17
N GLY A 165 -3.38 8.51 -5.29
CA GLY A 165 -2.78 8.71 -6.62
C GLY A 165 -1.99 10.00 -6.76
N ARG A 166 -2.47 11.11 -6.17
CA ARG A 166 -1.71 12.37 -6.13
C ARG A 166 -0.46 12.26 -5.26
N ARG A 167 -0.56 11.59 -4.11
CA ARG A 167 0.57 11.37 -3.20
C ARG A 167 1.63 10.45 -3.81
N LEU A 168 1.23 9.38 -4.52
CA LEU A 168 2.13 8.53 -5.29
C LEU A 168 2.97 9.36 -6.28
N ARG A 169 2.35 10.19 -7.12
CA ARG A 169 3.09 11.05 -8.06
C ARG A 169 4.05 12.02 -7.37
N SER A 170 3.66 12.55 -6.21
CA SER A 170 4.50 13.48 -5.45
C SER A 170 5.70 12.78 -4.82
N LEU A 171 5.51 11.59 -4.26
CA LEU A 171 6.57 10.85 -3.56
C LEU A 171 7.51 10.14 -4.53
N ALA A 172 7.01 9.69 -5.69
CA ALA A 172 7.79 8.94 -6.67
C ALA A 172 9.06 9.65 -7.14
N ARG A 173 9.04 10.98 -7.18
CA ARG A 173 10.19 11.83 -7.54
C ARG A 173 11.41 11.63 -6.64
N TYR A 174 11.23 11.03 -5.46
CA TYR A 174 12.28 10.85 -4.46
C TYR A 174 12.65 9.37 -4.24
N TRP A 175 12.09 8.43 -5.00
CA TRP A 175 12.37 7.00 -4.79
C TRP A 175 13.66 6.53 -5.48
N GLY A 176 14.17 7.30 -6.45
CA GLY A 176 15.43 7.06 -7.16
C GLY A 176 16.65 7.68 -6.50
N ASP A 177 16.46 8.65 -5.60
CA ASP A 177 17.56 9.25 -4.85
C ASP A 177 17.95 8.30 -3.69
N PRO A 178 19.26 8.06 -3.44
CA PRO A 178 19.66 7.41 -2.20
C PRO A 178 19.11 8.23 -1.02
N ALA A 179 18.61 7.54 0.01
CA ALA A 179 18.15 8.21 1.23
C ALA A 179 19.23 9.22 1.69
N PRO A 180 18.87 10.46 2.05
CA PRO A 180 19.86 11.43 2.50
C PRO A 180 20.65 10.81 3.65
N GLU A 181 21.97 10.70 3.46
CA GLU A 181 22.86 10.13 4.46
C GLU A 181 22.63 10.86 5.78
N PRO A 182 22.41 10.15 6.91
CA PRO A 182 22.19 10.82 8.18
C PRO A 182 23.39 11.72 8.48
N GLN A 183 23.16 13.04 8.48
CA GLN A 183 24.21 14.01 8.77
C GLN A 183 24.85 13.63 10.11
N PRO A 184 26.19 13.44 10.16
CA PRO A 184 26.85 13.17 11.42
C PRO A 184 26.54 14.31 12.37
N ARG A 185 25.95 13.97 13.53
CA ARG A 185 25.69 14.93 14.61
C ARG A 185 26.99 15.69 14.88
N SER A 186 26.96 17.00 14.64
CA SER A 186 28.07 17.88 14.97
C SER A 186 28.42 17.66 16.44
N THR A 187 29.60 17.10 16.68
CA THR A 187 30.12 16.92 18.03
C THR A 187 30.26 18.32 18.62
N PRO A 188 29.70 18.62 19.80
CA PRO A 188 29.87 19.93 20.39
C PRO A 188 31.37 20.17 20.59
N ARG A 189 31.87 21.25 19.97
CA ARG A 189 33.24 21.73 20.14
C ARG A 189 33.46 21.93 21.64
N ARG A 190 34.32 21.10 22.25
CA ARG A 190 34.78 21.33 23.62
C ARG A 190 35.52 22.67 23.63
N GLU A 191 34.89 23.69 24.19
CA GLU A 191 35.58 24.93 24.51
C GLU A 191 36.62 24.63 25.59
N HIS A 192 37.90 24.69 25.20
CA HIS A 192 39.00 24.81 26.14
C HIS A 192 38.88 26.17 26.80
N THR A 193 38.24 26.22 27.97
CA THR A 193 38.40 27.35 28.89
C THR A 193 39.86 27.35 29.33
N THR A 194 40.63 28.28 28.79
CA THR A 194 41.98 28.56 29.27
C THR A 194 41.89 29.86 30.06
N ARG A 195 42.25 29.74 31.34
CA ARG A 195 42.55 30.78 32.34
C ARG A 195 41.41 31.46 33.07
#